data_AF-A0A5N5SYG5-F1
#
_entry.id   AF-A0A5N5SYG5-F1
#
_cell.length_a   1.000
_cell.length_b   1.000
_cell.length_c   1.000
_cell.angle_alpha   90.00
_cell.angle_beta   90.00
_cell.angle_gamma   90.00
#
_symmetry.space_group_name_H-M   'P 1'
#
loop_
_entity.id
_entity.type
_entity.pdbx_description
1 polymer ?
#
loop_
_entity_poly.entity_id
_entity_poly.type
_entity_poly.pdbx_seq_one_letter_code
_entity_poly.pdbx_strand_id
1 'polypeptide(L)'
;MSESEVRGLTDEEANAALGEPDSQTKDFIFQQTMFRIKDPKASLDFYSRVIGMRLLSKLDFPEMKFSIYFVGYEAAEDIPVDKTERASWCLSRKATLELTHDLSFIQLDNI
;
A
#
# COMPACT_ATOMS: atom_id res chain seq x y z
N MET A 1 -12.67 35.90 17.53
CA MET A 1 -11.87 34.74 17.98
C MET A 1 -10.45 35.03 17.53
N SER A 2 -9.49 35.16 18.46
CA SER A 2 -8.12 35.58 18.14
C SER A 2 -7.36 34.45 17.44
N GLU A 3 -6.55 34.78 16.44
CA GLU A 3 -5.67 33.87 15.67
C GLU A 3 -4.51 33.28 16.50
N SER A 4 -4.61 33.26 17.83
CA SER A 4 -3.49 33.00 18.74
C SER A 4 -3.25 31.52 19.09
N GLU A 5 -3.89 30.55 18.43
CA GLU A 5 -3.79 29.14 18.87
C GLU A 5 -3.50 28.13 17.76
N VAL A 6 -3.20 28.55 16.52
CA VAL A 6 -2.76 27.60 15.49
C VAL A 6 -1.24 27.52 15.48
N ARG A 7 -0.68 26.68 16.36
CA ARG A 7 0.73 26.27 16.30
C ARG A 7 0.86 24.75 16.36
N GLY A 8 1.97 24.23 15.82
CA GLY A 8 2.37 22.85 16.07
C GLY A 8 2.69 22.62 17.55
N LEU A 9 2.64 21.35 17.97
CA LEU A 9 3.14 20.94 19.29
C LEU A 9 4.63 21.28 19.42
N THR A 10 5.07 21.61 20.63
CA THR A 10 6.50 21.60 20.96
C THR A 10 6.99 20.15 21.03
N ASP A 11 8.31 19.97 21.02
CA ASP A 11 8.91 18.65 21.20
C ASP A 11 8.52 18.03 22.55
N GLU A 12 8.41 18.84 23.60
CA GLU A 12 7.98 18.37 24.94
C GLU A 12 6.52 17.89 24.93
N GLU A 13 5.62 18.65 24.31
CA GLU A 13 4.21 18.28 24.15
C GLU A 13 4.05 17.01 23.31
N ALA A 14 4.83 16.89 22.23
CA ALA A 14 4.83 15.71 21.38
C ALA A 14 5.31 14.47 22.15
N ASN A 15 6.41 14.57 22.89
CA ASN A 15 6.96 13.45 23.66
C ASN A 15 6.04 13.05 24.83
N ALA A 16 5.42 14.00 25.51
CA ALA A 16 4.47 13.72 26.59
C ALA A 16 3.20 12.99 26.11
N ALA A 17 2.87 13.08 24.83
CA ALA A 17 1.74 12.39 24.22
C ALA A 17 2.04 10.92 23.83
N LEU A 18 3.31 10.49 23.88
CA LEU A 18 3.71 9.13 23.52
C LEU A 18 3.45 8.15 24.68
N GLY A 19 3.06 6.93 24.32
CA GLY A 19 3.04 5.78 25.21
C GLY A 19 4.01 4.69 24.72
N GLU A 20 4.45 3.82 25.62
CA GLU A 20 5.26 2.66 25.25
C GLU A 20 4.39 1.62 24.52
N PRO A 21 4.87 1.01 23.42
CA PRO A 21 4.15 -0.06 22.74
C PRO A 21 3.93 -1.28 23.64
N ASP A 22 2.74 -1.87 23.59
CA ASP A 22 2.48 -3.12 24.29
C ASP A 22 3.33 -4.26 23.70
N SER A 23 3.91 -5.10 24.56
CA SER A 23 4.71 -6.27 24.18
C SER A 23 4.04 -7.22 23.16
N GLN A 24 2.70 -7.27 23.14
CA GLN A 24 1.93 -8.06 22.19
C GLN A 24 2.01 -7.52 20.75
N THR A 25 2.37 -6.24 20.58
CA THR A 25 2.45 -5.58 19.27
C THR A 25 3.87 -5.60 18.67
N LYS A 26 4.85 -6.23 19.36
CA LYS A 26 6.28 -6.19 18.98
C LYS A 26 6.59 -6.67 17.56
N ASP A 27 5.74 -7.55 17.01
CA ASP A 27 5.93 -8.15 15.68
C ASP A 27 5.03 -7.50 14.61
N PHE A 28 4.22 -6.48 14.97
CA PHE A 28 3.40 -5.76 14.01
C PHE A 28 4.28 -4.96 13.04
N ILE A 29 3.80 -4.82 11.81
CA ILE A 29 4.46 -4.02 10.78
C ILE A 29 3.48 -3.09 10.10
N PHE A 30 3.95 -1.90 9.71
CA PHE A 30 3.24 -1.08 8.74
C PHE A 30 3.46 -1.69 7.35
N GLN A 31 2.55 -2.60 6.99
CA GLN A 31 2.68 -3.43 5.80
C GLN A 31 2.39 -2.60 4.54
N GLN A 32 1.23 -1.94 4.46
CA GLN A 32 0.74 -1.36 3.22
C GLN A 32 0.05 -0.02 3.38
N THR A 33 0.07 0.76 2.30
CA THR A 33 -0.86 1.87 2.05
C THR A 33 -1.64 1.57 0.78
N MET A 34 -2.97 1.70 0.84
CA MET A 34 -3.85 1.38 -0.29
C MET A 34 -4.32 2.63 -1.03
N PHE A 35 -4.21 2.62 -2.35
CA PHE A 35 -4.81 3.60 -3.24
C PHE A 35 -5.70 2.94 -4.27
N ARG A 36 -6.88 3.52 -4.50
CA ARG A 36 -7.68 3.17 -5.69
C ARG A 36 -7.07 3.82 -6.92
N ILE A 37 -6.96 3.05 -7.99
CA ILE A 37 -6.40 3.50 -9.27
C ILE A 37 -7.42 3.30 -10.39
N LYS A 38 -7.43 4.23 -11.35
CA LYS A 38 -8.34 4.18 -12.50
C LYS A 38 -7.82 3.28 -13.63
N ASP A 39 -6.54 3.39 -13.96
CA ASP A 39 -5.91 2.58 -15.01
C ASP A 39 -4.68 1.86 -14.43
N PRO A 40 -4.71 0.52 -14.32
CA PRO A 40 -3.59 -0.27 -13.83
C PRO A 40 -2.38 -0.24 -14.76
N LYS A 41 -2.54 -0.07 -16.07
CA LYS A 41 -1.40 -0.02 -16.99
C LYS A 41 -0.59 1.25 -16.79
N ALA A 42 -1.26 2.41 -16.77
CA ALA A 42 -0.62 3.69 -16.49
C ALA A 42 0.01 3.71 -15.10
N SER A 43 -0.68 3.16 -14.10
CA SER A 43 -0.19 3.13 -12.72
C SER A 43 1.04 2.22 -12.57
N LEU A 44 1.02 1.01 -13.13
CA LEU A 44 2.15 0.09 -13.07
C LEU A 44 3.37 0.62 -13.81
N ASP A 45 3.20 1.26 -14.98
CA ASP A 45 4.32 1.93 -15.68
C ASP A 45 4.91 3.06 -14.83
N PHE A 46 4.07 3.92 -14.24
CA PHE A 46 4.55 5.00 -13.39
C PHE A 46 5.31 4.48 -12.16
N TYR A 47 4.70 3.60 -11.36
CA TYR A 47 5.32 3.12 -10.14
C TYR A 47 6.56 2.25 -10.40
N SER A 48 6.63 1.56 -11.54
CA SER A 48 7.82 0.81 -11.91
C SER A 48 8.90 1.66 -12.58
N ARG A 49 8.64 2.22 -13.75
CA ARG A 49 9.63 2.90 -14.58
C ARG A 49 10.04 4.27 -14.05
N VAL A 50 9.13 5.01 -13.44
CA VAL A 50 9.39 6.38 -12.95
C VAL A 50 9.83 6.36 -11.49
N ILE A 51 9.10 5.64 -10.63
CA ILE A 51 9.35 5.60 -9.19
C ILE A 51 10.36 4.49 -8.81
N GLY A 52 10.53 3.45 -9.62
CA GLY A 52 11.54 2.40 -9.39
C GLY A 52 11.07 1.21 -8.54
N MET A 53 9.76 1.02 -8.36
CA MET A 53 9.20 -0.11 -7.61
C MET A 53 9.06 -1.36 -8.48
N ARG A 54 8.96 -2.53 -7.84
CA ARG A 54 8.67 -3.81 -8.50
C ARG A 54 7.26 -4.27 -8.17
N LEU A 55 6.63 -4.97 -9.11
CA LEU A 55 5.39 -5.70 -8.85
C LEU A 55 5.68 -6.92 -7.98
N LEU A 56 5.22 -6.88 -6.73
CA LEU A 56 5.46 -7.90 -5.73
C LEU A 56 4.40 -9.01 -5.80
N SER A 57 3.14 -8.67 -6.01
CA SER A 57 2.05 -9.65 -6.21
C SER A 57 0.88 -9.03 -6.96
N LYS A 58 0.11 -9.89 -7.64
CA LYS A 58 -1.16 -9.53 -8.27
C LYS A 58 -2.23 -10.52 -7.82
N LEU A 59 -3.33 -9.99 -7.29
CA LEU A 59 -4.48 -10.77 -6.83
C LEU A 59 -5.71 -10.32 -7.61
N ASP A 60 -6.52 -11.27 -8.06
CA ASP A 60 -7.76 -11.01 -8.80
C ASP A 60 -8.93 -11.59 -8.03
N PHE A 61 -10.00 -10.80 -7.93
CA PHE A 61 -11.22 -11.19 -7.26
C PHE A 61 -12.41 -11.00 -8.22
N PRO A 62 -12.64 -11.95 -9.16
CA PRO A 62 -13.62 -11.79 -10.23
C PRO A 62 -15.05 -11.60 -9.70
N GLU A 63 -15.44 -12.34 -8.66
CA GLU A 63 -16.78 -12.26 -8.05
C GLU A 63 -17.04 -10.88 -7.44
N MET A 64 -15.99 -10.25 -6.89
CA MET A 64 -16.06 -8.91 -6.29
C MET A 64 -15.70 -7.79 -7.28
N LYS A 65 -15.40 -8.12 -8.54
CA LYS A 65 -15.07 -7.17 -9.62
C LYS A 65 -13.92 -6.21 -9.28
N PHE A 66 -12.82 -6.70 -8.71
CA PHE A 66 -11.59 -5.88 -8.58
C PHE A 66 -10.31 -6.70 -8.69
N SER A 67 -9.21 -6.01 -8.97
CA SER A 67 -7.85 -6.55 -8.91
C SER A 67 -6.99 -5.70 -7.97
N ILE A 68 -6.04 -6.34 -7.29
CA ILE A 68 -5.04 -5.71 -6.45
C ILE A 68 -3.66 -5.93 -7.05
N TYR A 69 -2.85 -4.87 -7.09
CA TYR A 69 -1.44 -4.91 -7.47
C TYR A 69 -0.59 -4.38 -6.32
N PHE A 70 0.22 -5.25 -5.73
CA PHE A 70 1.19 -4.84 -4.71
C PHE A 70 2.49 -4.43 -5.37
N VAL A 71 2.94 -3.21 -5.11
CA VAL A 71 4.25 -2.71 -5.56
C VAL A 71 5.10 -2.25 -4.38
N GLY A 72 6.42 -2.39 -4.50
CA GLY A 72 7.36 -1.98 -3.45
C GLY A 72 8.82 -2.11 -3.87
N TYR A 73 9.73 -1.74 -2.96
CA TYR A 73 11.18 -1.80 -3.19
C TYR A 73 11.76 -3.09 -2.61
N GLU A 74 11.76 -4.15 -3.42
CA GLU A 74 12.34 -5.46 -3.07
C GLU A 74 13.29 -5.90 -4.17
N ALA A 75 14.28 -6.73 -3.87
CA ALA A 75 15.17 -7.30 -4.88
C ALA A 75 14.41 -8.29 -5.78
N ALA A 76 14.79 -8.42 -7.05
CA ALA A 76 14.04 -9.27 -7.98
C ALA A 76 14.20 -10.76 -7.65
N GLU A 77 15.39 -11.12 -7.18
CA GLU A 77 15.81 -12.45 -6.74
C GLU A 77 15.09 -12.93 -5.48
N ASP A 78 14.57 -12.01 -4.65
CA ASP A 78 13.85 -12.33 -3.42
C ASP A 78 12.37 -12.65 -3.67
N ILE A 79 11.84 -12.34 -4.86
CA ILE A 79 10.42 -12.49 -5.14
C ILE A 79 10.14 -13.96 -5.52
N PRO A 80 9.32 -14.69 -4.75
CA PRO A 80 9.02 -16.08 -5.07
C PRO A 80 8.33 -16.24 -6.44
N VAL A 81 8.61 -17.39 -7.07
CA VAL A 81 8.00 -17.77 -8.35
C VAL A 81 6.65 -18.44 -8.14
N ASP A 82 6.51 -19.26 -7.10
CA ASP A 82 5.22 -19.85 -6.75
C ASP A 82 4.22 -18.77 -6.34
N LYS A 83 3.00 -18.85 -6.87
CA LYS A 83 1.99 -17.81 -6.68
C LYS A 83 1.54 -17.70 -5.22
N THR A 84 1.42 -18.82 -4.51
CA THR A 84 0.93 -18.86 -3.13
C THR A 84 2.00 -18.35 -2.17
N GLU A 85 3.24 -18.80 -2.37
CA GLU A 85 4.41 -18.32 -1.64
C GLU A 85 4.63 -16.83 -1.88
N ARG A 86 4.54 -16.37 -3.14
CA ARG A 86 4.69 -14.96 -3.50
C ARG A 86 3.67 -14.08 -2.82
N ALA A 87 2.41 -14.50 -2.74
CA ALA A 87 1.37 -13.75 -2.03
C ALA A 87 1.68 -13.65 -0.53
N SER A 88 2.05 -14.76 0.10
CA SER A 88 2.38 -14.81 1.53
C SER A 88 3.62 -13.97 1.87
N TRP A 89 4.65 -14.09 1.04
CA TRP A 89 5.87 -13.29 1.12
C TRP A 89 5.56 -11.79 0.97
N CYS A 90 4.79 -11.41 -0.05
CA CYS A 90 4.42 -10.02 -0.34
C CYS A 90 3.70 -9.37 0.86
N LEU A 91 2.74 -10.08 1.47
CA LEU A 91 1.97 -9.58 2.61
C LEU A 91 2.79 -9.51 3.92
N SER A 92 4.03 -10.00 3.92
CA SER A 92 4.96 -9.83 5.04
C SER A 92 5.95 -8.67 4.84
N ARG A 93 5.95 -8.01 3.66
CA ARG A 93 6.86 -6.90 3.37
C ARG A 93 6.36 -5.61 4.02
N LYS A 94 7.29 -4.79 4.51
CA LYS A 94 6.99 -3.45 5.04
C LYS A 94 6.78 -2.48 3.88
N ALA A 95 5.99 -1.42 4.11
CA ALA A 95 5.90 -0.25 3.24
C ALA A 95 5.58 -0.54 1.75
N THR A 96 4.68 -1.48 1.47
CA THR A 96 4.16 -1.71 0.11
C THR A 96 3.05 -0.72 -0.24
N LEU A 97 2.86 -0.45 -1.53
CA LEU A 97 1.63 0.16 -2.03
C LEU A 97 0.70 -0.92 -2.58
N GLU A 98 -0.52 -0.93 -2.06
CA GLU A 98 -1.64 -1.72 -2.58
C GLU A 98 -2.41 -0.85 -3.59
N LEU A 99 -2.34 -1.20 -4.88
CA LEU A 99 -3.06 -0.49 -5.92
C LEU A 99 -4.32 -1.27 -6.31
N THR A 100 -5.48 -0.73 -5.98
CA THR A 100 -6.77 -1.41 -6.16
C THR A 100 -7.50 -0.84 -7.36
N HIS A 101 -7.76 -1.69 -8.35
CA HIS A 101 -8.47 -1.34 -9.58
C HIS A 101 -9.87 -1.95 -9.55
N ASP A 102 -10.87 -1.08 -9.46
CA ASP A 102 -12.29 -1.45 -9.47
C ASP A 102 -12.77 -1.67 -10.92
N LEU A 103 -13.24 -2.88 -11.21
CA LEU A 103 -13.71 -3.28 -12.53
C LEU A 103 -15.20 -2.98 -12.76
N SER A 104 -15.93 -2.52 -11.73
CA SER A 104 -17.36 -2.22 -11.85
C SER A 104 -17.65 -1.04 -12.79
N PHE A 105 -16.69 -0.10 -12.95
CA PHE A 105 -16.83 1.06 -13.82
C PHE A 105 -16.66 0.75 -15.32
N ILE A 106 -16.08 -0.40 -15.68
CA ILE A 106 -15.84 -0.78 -17.09
C ILE A 106 -17.15 -1.11 -17.82
N GLN A 107 -18.25 -1.39 -17.09
CA GLN A 107 -19.55 -1.65 -17.71
C GLN A 107 -20.27 -0.40 -18.22
N LEU A 108 -19.83 0.82 -17.85
CA LEU A 108 -20.51 2.07 -18.25
C LEU A 108 -19.91 2.75 -19.49
N ASP A 109 -18.66 2.43 -19.84
CA ASP A 109 -17.95 3.09 -20.96
C ASP A 109 -18.14 2.37 -22.33
N ASN A 110 -19.07 1.41 -22.42
CA ASN A 110 -19.37 0.64 -23.64
C ASN A 110 -20.81 0.84 -24.16
N ILE A 111 -21.45 1.98 -23.87
CA ILE A 111 -22.75 2.38 -24.43
C ILE A 111 -22.61 3.73 -25.15
#